data_AF-A0A5K1HWB8-F1
#
_entry.id   AF-A0A5K1HWB8-F1
#
_cell.length_a   1.000
_cell.length_b   1.000
_cell.length_c   1.000
_cell.angle_alpha   90.00
_cell.angle_beta   90.00
_cell.angle_gamma   90.00
#
_symmetry.space_group_name_H-M   'P 1'
#
loop_
_entity.id
_entity.type
_entity.pdbx_description
1 polymer ?
#
loop_
_entity_poly.entity_id
_entity_poly.type
_entity_poly.pdbx_seq_one_letter_code
_entity_poly.pdbx_strand_id
1 'polypeptide(L)'
;RTVLEEATAFSSEHLRARISRMDQRMSRQVQRALQVPLHRRVRRVEAREYIETFERTDRRSQVLHEFARLDFNMVQTIHQRELRELSG
;
A
#
# COMPACT_ATOMS: atom_id res chain seq x y z
N ARG A 1 -2.21 24.01 18.89
CA ARG A 1 -2.37 23.08 17.75
C ARG A 1 -1.08 23.12 16.97
N THR A 2 -0.53 21.98 16.57
CA THR A 2 0.72 21.96 15.78
C THR A 2 0.40 22.08 14.29
N VAL A 3 1.36 22.56 13.49
CA VAL A 3 1.21 22.64 12.02
C VAL A 3 0.87 21.26 11.42
N LEU A 4 1.38 20.17 12.00
CA LEU A 4 1.09 18.81 11.55
C LEU A 4 -0.33 18.35 11.87
N GLU A 5 -0.89 18.75 13.02
CA GLU A 5 -2.30 18.49 13.35
C GLU A 5 -3.24 19.23 12.39
N GLU A 6 -2.91 20.47 12.05
CA GLU A 6 -3.67 21.28 11.09
C GLU A 6 -3.59 20.70 9.68
N ALA A 7 -2.39 20.31 9.22
CA ALA A 7 -2.21 19.65 7.93
C ALA A 7 -3.00 18.33 7.85
N THR A 8 -3.05 17.56 8.95
CA THR A 8 -3.84 16.31 9.02
C THR A 8 -5.33 16.59 8.93
N ALA A 9 -5.84 17.59 9.66
CA ALA A 9 -7.25 17.98 9.61
C ALA A 9 -7.64 18.50 8.22
N PHE A 10 -6.87 19.45 7.69
CA PHE A 10 -7.08 20.07 6.39
C PHE A 10 -7.10 19.03 5.26
N SER A 11 -6.06 18.19 5.18
CA SER A 11 -5.98 17.16 4.13
C SER A 11 -7.12 16.14 4.24
N SER A 12 -7.45 15.69 5.45
CA SER A 12 -8.51 14.71 5.66
C SER A 12 -9.89 15.22 5.24
N GLU A 13 -10.21 16.47 5.55
CA GLU A 13 -11.46 17.12 5.16
C GLU A 13 -11.59 17.20 3.63
N HIS A 14 -10.58 17.74 2.96
CA HIS A 14 -10.61 17.94 1.52
C HIS A 14 -10.62 16.62 0.74
N LEU A 15 -9.90 15.60 1.23
CA LEU A 15 -9.90 14.27 0.64
C LEU A 15 -11.28 13.60 0.76
N ARG A 16 -11.94 13.68 1.92
CA ARG A 16 -13.31 13.15 2.11
C ARG A 16 -14.31 13.82 1.18
N ALA A 17 -14.24 15.15 1.03
CA ALA A 17 -15.17 15.91 0.19
C ALA A 17 -15.05 15.57 -1.31
N ARG A 18 -13.86 15.14 -1.76
CA ARG A 18 -13.60 14.86 -3.19
C ARG A 18 -13.67 13.39 -3.56
N ILE A 19 -13.74 12.48 -2.60
CA ILE A 19 -13.55 11.04 -2.81
C ILE A 19 -14.53 10.42 -3.81
N SER A 20 -15.77 10.90 -3.86
CA SER A 20 -16.81 10.43 -4.78
C SER A 20 -16.60 10.86 -6.23
N ARG A 21 -15.71 11.84 -6.48
CA ARG A 21 -15.38 12.35 -7.81
C ARG A 21 -14.07 11.78 -8.35
N MET A 22 -13.38 10.96 -7.56
CA MET A 22 -12.13 10.31 -7.95
C MET A 22 -12.41 9.02 -8.72
N ASP A 23 -11.48 8.60 -9.57
CA ASP A 23 -11.53 7.27 -10.16
C ASP A 23 -11.45 6.17 -9.07
N GLN A 24 -11.79 4.94 -9.45
CA GLN A 24 -11.87 3.82 -8.51
C GLN A 24 -10.52 3.49 -7.83
N ARG A 25 -9.39 3.73 -8.51
CA ARG A 25 -8.06 3.44 -7.96
C ARG A 25 -7.68 4.51 -6.94
N MET A 26 -7.83 5.78 -7.30
CA MET A 26 -7.51 6.91 -6.43
C MET A 26 -8.43 6.95 -5.20
N SER A 27 -9.74 6.74 -5.38
CA SER A 27 -10.70 6.70 -4.27
C SER A 27 -10.35 5.60 -3.25
N ARG A 28 -9.98 4.39 -3.69
CA ARG A 28 -9.51 3.31 -2.82
C ARG A 28 -8.25 3.70 -2.04
N GLN A 29 -7.26 4.31 -2.70
CA GLN A 29 -6.03 4.75 -2.02
C GLN A 29 -6.32 5.81 -0.94
N VAL A 30 -7.18 6.78 -1.25
CA VAL A 30 -7.59 7.83 -0.32
C VAL A 30 -8.39 7.25 0.86
N GLN A 31 -9.36 6.35 0.61
CA GLN A 31 -10.12 5.68 1.67
C GLN A 31 -9.19 4.97 2.65
N ARG A 32 -8.24 4.18 2.14
CA ARG A 32 -7.26 3.49 2.98
C ARG A 32 -6.41 4.48 3.76
N ALA A 33 -5.98 5.60 3.15
CA ALA A 33 -5.12 6.60 3.80
C ALA A 33 -5.83 7.32 4.95
N LEU A 34 -7.14 7.57 4.79
CA LEU A 34 -8.00 8.15 5.82
C LEU A 34 -8.28 7.18 6.98
N GLN A 35 -8.24 5.86 6.74
CA GLN A 35 -8.37 4.84 7.79
C GLN A 35 -7.05 4.67 8.56
N VAL A 36 -5.95 4.42 7.86
CA VAL A 36 -4.62 4.26 8.44
C VAL A 36 -3.60 4.94 7.52
N PRO A 37 -2.81 5.91 8.00
CA PRO A 37 -1.81 6.58 7.18
C PRO A 37 -0.68 5.60 6.82
N LEU A 38 -0.09 5.75 5.63
CA LEU A 38 0.88 4.81 5.06
C LEU A 38 2.03 4.46 6.03
N HIS A 39 2.57 5.44 6.75
CA HIS A 39 3.68 5.25 7.68
C HIS A 39 3.34 4.37 8.91
N ARG A 40 2.04 4.09 9.16
CA ARG A 40 1.58 3.21 10.25
C ARG A 40 1.14 1.84 9.75
N ARG A 41 1.18 1.57 8.45
CA ARG A 41 0.70 0.30 7.89
C ARG A 41 1.78 -0.78 7.91
N VAL A 42 1.35 -2.04 7.95
CA VAL A 42 2.24 -3.21 7.92
C VAL A 42 2.89 -3.30 6.54
N ARG A 43 4.21 -3.09 6.47
CA ARG A 43 4.98 -2.98 5.22
C ARG A 43 4.74 -4.15 4.25
N ARG A 44 4.73 -5.39 4.76
CA ARG A 44 4.53 -6.58 3.90
C ARG A 44 3.11 -6.67 3.33
N VAL A 45 2.09 -6.25 4.08
CA VAL A 45 0.70 -6.20 3.60
C VAL A 45 0.56 -5.12 2.53
N GLU A 46 1.14 -3.93 2.77
CA GLU A 46 1.13 -2.86 1.76
C GLU A 46 1.90 -3.25 0.50
N ALA A 47 3.07 -3.85 0.62
CA ALA A 47 3.86 -4.28 -0.53
C ALA A 47 3.06 -5.24 -1.42
N ARG A 48 2.32 -6.19 -0.83
CA ARG A 48 1.45 -7.11 -1.57
C ARG A 48 0.36 -6.37 -2.34
N GLU A 49 -0.39 -5.49 -1.66
CA GLU A 49 -1.45 -4.71 -2.30
C GLU A 49 -0.90 -3.87 -3.46
N TYR A 50 0.24 -3.20 -3.25
CA TYR A 50 0.87 -2.40 -4.30
C TYR A 50 1.30 -3.29 -5.47
N ILE A 51 1.92 -4.45 -5.24
CA ILE A 51 2.25 -5.40 -6.32
C ILE A 51 0.97 -5.81 -7.08
N GLU A 52 -0.16 -6.05 -6.41
CA GLU A 52 -1.38 -6.48 -7.09
C GLU A 52 -2.08 -5.35 -7.87
N THR A 53 -1.99 -4.10 -7.39
CA THR A 53 -2.73 -2.94 -7.93
C THR A 53 -1.87 -1.97 -8.76
N PHE A 54 -0.58 -2.25 -8.92
CA PHE A 54 0.34 -1.38 -9.64
C PHE A 54 0.05 -1.38 -11.15
N GLU A 55 -0.15 -0.19 -11.69
CA GLU A 55 -0.35 0.01 -13.13
C GLU A 55 1.02 0.10 -13.82
N ARG A 56 1.21 -0.72 -14.85
CA ARG A 56 2.46 -0.76 -15.63
C ARG A 56 2.37 0.26 -16.76
N THR A 57 2.90 1.46 -16.55
CA THR A 57 2.83 2.57 -17.51
C THR A 57 3.98 2.57 -18.52
N ASP A 58 5.10 1.92 -18.22
CA ASP A 58 6.27 1.83 -19.11
C ASP A 58 7.11 0.56 -18.86
N ARG A 59 8.13 0.33 -19.69
CA ARG A 59 9.04 -0.84 -19.58
C ARG A 59 9.78 -0.88 -18.25
N ARG A 60 10.21 0.26 -17.69
CA ARG A 60 10.93 0.29 -16.41
C ARG A 60 10.02 -0.16 -15.27
N SER A 61 8.77 0.31 -15.31
CA SER A 61 7.70 -0.04 -14.38
C SER A 61 7.34 -1.52 -14.46
N GLN A 62 7.38 -2.13 -15.67
CA GLN A 62 7.19 -3.57 -15.85
C GLN A 62 8.32 -4.37 -15.17
N VAL A 63 9.58 -4.00 -15.39
CA VAL A 63 10.74 -4.66 -14.77
C VAL A 63 10.68 -4.55 -13.24
N LEU A 64 10.38 -3.36 -12.71
CA LEU A 64 10.25 -3.16 -11.26
C LEU A 64 9.11 -3.99 -10.66
N HIS A 65 7.99 -4.08 -11.38
CA HIS A 65 6.84 -4.86 -10.95
C HIS A 65 7.14 -6.36 -10.88
N GLU A 66 7.80 -6.88 -11.91
CA GLU A 66 8.22 -8.28 -11.94
C GLU A 66 9.23 -8.58 -10.83
N PHE A 67 10.23 -7.71 -10.65
CA PHE A 67 11.20 -7.82 -9.58
C PHE A 67 10.54 -7.86 -8.19
N ALA A 68 9.63 -6.92 -7.91
CA ALA A 68 8.92 -6.85 -6.64
C ALA A 68 8.09 -8.12 -6.37
N ARG A 69 7.45 -8.68 -7.41
CA ARG A 69 6.69 -9.94 -7.30
C ARG A 69 7.60 -11.13 -6.97
N LEU A 70 8.75 -11.25 -7.65
CA LEU A 70 9.70 -12.33 -7.41
C LEU A 70 10.30 -12.26 -6.01
N ASP A 71 10.75 -11.08 -5.57
CA ASP A 71 11.26 -10.87 -4.21
C ASP A 71 10.22 -11.23 -3.15
N PHE A 72 8.97 -10.78 -3.34
CA PHE A 72 7.88 -11.09 -2.41
C PHE A 72 7.67 -12.59 -2.27
N ASN A 73 7.62 -13.34 -3.38
CA ASN A 73 7.41 -14.79 -3.39
C ASN A 73 8.59 -15.55 -2.75
N MET A 74 9.83 -15.09 -2.99
CA MET A 74 11.03 -15.67 -2.38
C MET A 74 10.96 -15.56 -0.85
N VAL A 75 10.70 -14.36 -0.33
CA VAL A 75 10.59 -14.16 1.13
C VAL A 75 9.36 -14.88 1.71
N GLN A 76 8.25 -14.95 0.98
CA GLN A 76 7.08 -15.73 1.40
C GLN A 76 7.42 -17.20 1.59
N THR A 77 8.26 -17.77 0.72
CA THR A 77 8.68 -19.18 0.80
C THR A 77 9.50 -19.43 2.08
N ILE A 78 10.37 -18.49 2.44
CA ILE A 78 11.15 -18.54 3.69
C ILE A 78 10.21 -18.52 4.90
N HIS A 79 9.30 -17.54 4.98
CA HIS A 79 8.35 -17.46 6.10
C HIS A 79 7.46 -18.72 6.22
N GLN A 80 7.04 -19.31 5.10
CA GLN A 80 6.26 -20.55 5.11
C GLN A 80 7.04 -21.74 5.64
N ARG A 81 8.36 -21.78 5.42
CA ARG A 81 9.24 -22.80 5.99
C ARG A 81 9.40 -22.58 7.49
N GLU A 82 9.70 -21.37 7.92
CA GLU A 82 9.82 -21.00 9.33
C GLU A 82 8.53 -21.34 10.11
N LEU A 83 7.36 -21.04 9.54
CA LEU A 83 6.08 -21.39 10.14
C LEU A 83 5.89 -22.90 10.31
N ARG A 84 6.34 -23.72 9.34
CA ARG A 84 6.27 -25.18 9.46
C ARG A 84 7.21 -25.70 10.54
N GLU A 85 8.41 -25.13 10.64
CA GLU A 85 9.40 -25.49 11.67
C GLU A 85 8.94 -25.12 13.08
N LEU A 86 8.17 -24.02 13.24
CA LEU A 86 7.65 -23.58 14.52
C LEU A 86 6.32 -24.23 14.93
N SER A 87 5.56 -24.76 13.97
CA SER A 87 4.23 -25.35 14.20
C SER A 87 4.24 -26.88 14.29
N GLY A 88 5.37 -27.52 14.00
CA GLY A 88 5.59 -28.96 14.14
C GLY A 88 6.35 -29.29 15.42
#